data_AF-A0A917NU28-F1
#
_entry.id   AF-A0A917NU28-F1
#
_cell.length_a   1.000
_cell.length_b   1.000
_cell.length_c   1.000
_cell.angle_alpha   90.00
_cell.angle_beta   90.00
_cell.angle_gamma   90.00
#
_symmetry.space_group_name_H-M   'P 1'
#
loop_
_entity.id
_entity.type
_entity.pdbx_description
1 polymer ?
#
loop_
_entity_poly.entity_id
_entity_poly.type
_entity_poly.pdbx_seq_one_letter_code
_entity_poly.pdbx_strand_id
1 'polypeptide(L)'
;MFEAVLGAGDSDTLAIRAALYQASQSLEEQHISEEAAQRDRAEDLAEIEQRVAHLSADPEQISLPAVAALVERATALRDTGRLDEAEAAFTEAIDKGRRALGDGHPVVVSARYRLIHIHRLRGHTDVALAAARAALAEADRGLGRTHYETLITAAGVITLLLEAQQVEEHEELLEDRLADIIEGLGFSHPLVRALAAHRASLTLGQPDWRR
;
A
#
# COMPACT_ATOMS: atom_id res chain seq x y z
N MET A 1 35.49 -24.48 1.59
CA MET A 1 36.54 -23.48 1.89
C MET A 1 37.04 -23.60 3.34
N PHE A 2 36.19 -23.87 4.34
CA PHE A 2 36.59 -24.11 5.75
C PHE A 2 37.04 -25.55 6.08
N GLU A 3 36.37 -26.58 5.53
CA GLU A 3 36.74 -28.00 5.75
C GLU A 3 38.17 -28.34 5.28
N ALA A 4 38.68 -27.61 4.29
CA ALA A 4 40.04 -27.75 3.78
C ALA A 4 41.10 -27.12 4.71
N VAL A 5 40.69 -26.28 5.67
CA VAL A 5 41.59 -25.52 6.57
C VAL A 5 41.55 -26.07 8.01
N LEU A 6 40.37 -26.39 8.54
CA LEU A 6 40.21 -26.87 9.93
C LEU A 6 39.89 -28.36 10.04
N GLY A 7 39.48 -29.01 8.94
CA GLY A 7 39.08 -30.42 8.92
C GLY A 7 37.59 -30.62 9.23
N ALA A 8 37.01 -31.68 8.65
CA ALA A 8 35.56 -31.94 8.70
C ALA A 8 34.99 -32.26 10.10
N GLY A 9 35.85 -32.59 11.07
CA GLY A 9 35.46 -32.89 12.45
C GLY A 9 35.76 -31.78 13.46
N ASP A 10 36.30 -30.64 13.01
CA ASP A 10 36.60 -29.51 13.88
C ASP A 10 35.31 -28.83 14.38
N SER A 11 35.33 -28.35 15.63
CA SER A 11 34.16 -27.82 16.32
C SER A 11 33.54 -26.61 15.60
N ASP A 12 34.38 -25.74 15.03
CA ASP A 12 33.91 -24.52 14.37
C ASP A 12 33.31 -24.85 13.00
N THR A 13 33.88 -25.84 12.31
CA THR A 13 33.34 -26.37 11.06
C THR A 13 31.96 -27.01 11.27
N LEU A 14 31.79 -27.77 12.36
CA LEU A 14 30.50 -28.37 12.72
C LEU A 14 29.46 -27.31 13.12
N ALA A 15 29.87 -26.28 13.87
CA ALA A 15 28.99 -25.18 14.27
C ALA A 15 28.43 -24.41 13.07
N ILE A 16 29.29 -24.10 12.08
CA ILE A 16 28.87 -23.41 10.85
C ILE A 16 27.92 -24.30 10.02
N ARG A 17 28.18 -25.61 9.92
CA ARG A 17 27.27 -26.54 9.21
C ARG A 17 25.90 -26.61 9.89
N ALA A 18 25.87 -26.66 11.21
CA ALA A 18 24.60 -26.64 11.96
C ALA A 18 23.83 -25.34 11.71
N ALA A 19 24.51 -24.19 11.74
CA ALA A 19 23.88 -22.89 11.47
C ALA A 19 23.36 -22.77 10.02
N LEU A 20 24.13 -23.23 9.03
CA LEU A 20 23.70 -23.25 7.62
C LEU A 20 22.54 -24.20 7.40
N TYR A 21 22.54 -25.37 8.06
CA TYR A 21 21.43 -26.32 7.99
C TYR A 21 20.15 -25.73 8.61
N GLN A 22 20.26 -25.09 9.78
CA GLN A 22 19.13 -24.39 10.41
C GLN A 22 18.60 -23.24 9.54
N ALA A 23 19.48 -22.46 8.91
CA ALA A 23 19.09 -21.41 7.99
C ALA A 23 18.40 -21.97 6.73
N SER A 24 18.88 -23.09 6.17
CA SER A 24 18.23 -23.79 5.06
C SER A 24 16.83 -24.27 5.43
N GLN A 25 16.68 -24.90 6.60
CA GLN A 25 15.38 -25.36 7.09
C GLN A 25 14.41 -24.19 7.33
N SER A 26 14.88 -23.09 7.90
CA SER A 26 14.06 -21.89 8.10
C SER A 26 13.61 -21.26 6.77
N LEU A 27 14.48 -21.25 5.75
CA LEU A 27 14.12 -20.79 4.42
C LEU A 27 13.13 -21.72 3.72
N GLU A 28 13.31 -23.04 3.85
CA GLU A 28 12.38 -24.05 3.33
C GLU A 28 10.99 -23.91 3.99
N GLU A 29 10.92 -23.73 5.31
CA GLU A 29 9.68 -23.49 6.06
C GLU A 29 9.00 -22.19 5.63
N GLN A 30 9.76 -21.10 5.47
CA GLN A 30 9.22 -19.82 4.95
C GLN A 30 8.70 -19.96 3.52
N HIS A 31 9.41 -20.69 2.67
CA HIS A 31 9.00 -20.92 1.29
C HIS A 31 7.70 -21.73 1.23
N ILE A 32 7.60 -22.82 2.00
CA ILE A 32 6.36 -23.62 2.10
C ILE A 32 5.21 -22.78 2.64
N SER A 33 5.46 -21.93 3.66
CA SER A 33 4.44 -21.04 4.22
C SER A 33 3.98 -19.99 3.22
N GLU A 34 4.88 -19.40 2.43
CA GLU A 34 4.52 -18.41 1.42
C GLU A 34 3.78 -19.07 0.26
N GLU A 35 4.18 -20.28 -0.16
CA GLU A 35 3.43 -21.04 -1.16
C GLU A 35 2.02 -21.38 -0.69
N ALA A 36 1.85 -21.80 0.56
CA ALA A 36 0.53 -22.08 1.14
C ALA A 36 -0.33 -20.79 1.18
N ALA A 37 0.24 -19.68 1.62
CA ALA A 37 -0.43 -18.37 1.61
C ALA A 37 -0.80 -17.93 0.19
N GLN A 38 0.06 -18.19 -0.80
CA GLN A 38 -0.22 -17.86 -2.19
C GLN A 38 -1.33 -18.73 -2.80
N ARG A 39 -1.41 -20.01 -2.42
CA ARG A 39 -2.53 -20.89 -2.79
C ARG A 39 -3.85 -20.40 -2.20
N ASP A 40 -3.85 -20.04 -0.91
CA ASP A 40 -5.01 -19.46 -0.21
C ASP A 40 -5.50 -18.18 -0.90
N ARG A 41 -4.60 -17.23 -1.17
CA ARG A 41 -4.92 -16.00 -1.94
C ARG A 41 -5.48 -16.27 -3.33
N ALA A 42 -5.04 -17.35 -3.99
CA ALA A 42 -5.53 -17.70 -5.32
C ALA A 42 -6.94 -18.33 -5.27
N GLU A 43 -7.24 -19.11 -4.24
CA GLU A 43 -8.58 -19.64 -3.98
C GLU A 43 -9.57 -18.50 -3.68
N ASP A 44 -9.17 -17.56 -2.81
CA ASP A 44 -9.93 -16.34 -2.53
C ASP A 44 -10.21 -15.54 -3.81
N LEU A 45 -9.20 -15.36 -4.66
CA LEU A 45 -9.35 -14.65 -5.93
C LEU A 45 -10.39 -15.32 -6.85
N ALA A 46 -10.41 -16.66 -6.91
CA ALA A 46 -11.38 -17.39 -7.72
C ALA A 46 -12.83 -17.18 -7.24
N GLU A 47 -13.05 -17.14 -5.92
CA GLU A 47 -14.36 -16.81 -5.36
C GLU A 47 -14.77 -15.37 -5.66
N ILE A 48 -13.84 -14.42 -5.52
CA ILE A 48 -14.06 -13.01 -5.86
C ILE A 48 -14.42 -12.86 -7.35
N GLU A 49 -13.75 -13.57 -8.25
CA GLU A 49 -14.05 -13.55 -9.68
C GLU A 49 -15.47 -14.06 -9.99
N GLN A 50 -15.92 -15.12 -9.32
CA GLN A 50 -17.30 -15.61 -9.45
C GLN A 50 -18.31 -14.56 -8.96
N ARG A 51 -18.04 -13.92 -7.82
CA ARG A 51 -18.88 -12.84 -7.27
C ARG A 51 -18.94 -11.64 -8.22
N VAL A 52 -17.81 -11.22 -8.78
CA VAL A 52 -17.75 -10.13 -9.79
C VAL A 52 -18.57 -10.48 -11.03
N ALA A 53 -18.43 -11.70 -11.54
CA ALA A 53 -19.19 -12.16 -12.71
C ALA A 53 -20.71 -12.15 -12.44
N HIS A 54 -21.14 -12.59 -11.25
CA HIS A 54 -22.54 -12.55 -10.86
C HIS A 54 -23.08 -11.12 -10.73
N LEU A 55 -22.35 -10.25 -10.04
CA LEU A 55 -22.76 -8.86 -9.77
C LEU A 55 -22.65 -7.94 -10.99
N SER A 56 -21.85 -8.31 -11.99
CA SER A 56 -21.66 -7.55 -13.23
C SER A 56 -22.42 -8.14 -14.43
N ALA A 57 -23.33 -9.10 -14.20
CA ALA A 57 -24.11 -9.74 -15.25
C ALA A 57 -25.09 -8.79 -15.96
N ASP A 58 -25.50 -7.71 -15.28
CA ASP A 58 -26.33 -6.65 -15.85
C ASP A 58 -25.48 -5.39 -16.09
N PRO A 59 -25.11 -5.07 -17.34
CA PRO A 59 -24.29 -3.90 -17.68
C PRO A 59 -25.00 -2.57 -17.42
N GLU A 60 -26.35 -2.56 -17.38
CA GLU A 60 -27.14 -1.34 -17.20
C GLU A 60 -27.31 -0.97 -15.72
N GLN A 61 -27.01 -1.90 -14.79
CA GLN A 61 -27.22 -1.73 -13.36
C GLN A 61 -25.91 -1.87 -12.57
N ILE A 62 -24.94 -0.99 -12.83
CA ILE A 62 -23.72 -0.90 -12.02
C ILE A 62 -24.11 -0.42 -10.61
N SER A 63 -24.07 -1.34 -9.65
CA SER A 63 -24.42 -1.10 -8.26
C SER A 63 -23.17 -0.93 -7.37
N LEU A 64 -23.33 -0.36 -6.18
CA LEU A 64 -22.25 -0.28 -5.19
C LEU A 64 -21.59 -1.65 -4.90
N PRO A 65 -22.35 -2.75 -4.67
CA PRO A 65 -21.76 -4.08 -4.53
C PRO A 65 -20.90 -4.52 -5.72
N ALA A 66 -21.32 -4.21 -6.95
CA ALA A 66 -20.55 -4.56 -8.15
C ALA A 66 -19.22 -3.80 -8.19
N VAL A 67 -19.22 -2.49 -7.90
CA VAL A 67 -18.00 -1.67 -7.85
C VAL A 67 -17.09 -2.12 -6.72
N ALA A 68 -17.64 -2.42 -5.54
CA ALA A 68 -16.87 -2.92 -4.41
C ALA A 68 -16.20 -4.27 -4.73
N ALA A 69 -16.91 -5.18 -5.40
CA ALA A 69 -16.34 -6.46 -5.82
C ALA A 69 -15.20 -6.28 -6.85
N LEU A 70 -15.27 -5.29 -7.73
CA LEU A 70 -14.16 -4.96 -8.65
C LEU A 70 -12.92 -4.45 -7.91
N VAL A 71 -13.10 -3.61 -6.88
CA VAL A 71 -12.00 -3.13 -6.02
C VAL A 71 -11.40 -4.28 -5.19
N GLU A 72 -12.24 -5.20 -4.72
CA GLU A 72 -11.82 -6.42 -4.03
C GLU A 72 -10.97 -7.31 -4.94
N ARG A 73 -11.44 -7.57 -6.17
CA ARG A 73 -10.68 -8.31 -7.21
C ARG A 73 -9.34 -7.66 -7.50
N ALA A 74 -9.32 -6.34 -7.72
CA ALA A 74 -8.09 -5.61 -7.99
C ALA A 74 -7.09 -5.70 -6.82
N THR A 75 -7.58 -5.68 -5.59
CA THR A 75 -6.76 -5.86 -4.38
C THR A 75 -6.18 -7.27 -4.30
N ALA A 76 -6.98 -8.31 -4.54
CA ALA A 76 -6.50 -9.70 -4.56
C ALA A 76 -5.48 -9.95 -5.68
N LEU A 77 -5.67 -9.35 -6.86
CA LEU A 77 -4.67 -9.39 -7.95
C LEU A 77 -3.34 -8.74 -7.52
N ARG A 78 -3.39 -7.61 -6.82
CA ARG A 78 -2.19 -6.96 -6.28
C ARG A 78 -1.49 -7.87 -5.26
N ASP A 79 -2.25 -8.45 -4.34
CA ASP A 79 -1.72 -9.27 -3.24
C ASP A 79 -1.13 -10.61 -3.73
N THR A 80 -1.54 -11.07 -4.91
CA THR A 80 -0.93 -12.19 -5.62
C THR A 80 0.25 -11.79 -6.52
N GLY A 81 0.61 -10.51 -6.56
CA GLY A 81 1.73 -9.97 -7.36
C GLY A 81 1.40 -9.67 -8.82
N ARG A 82 0.14 -9.84 -9.25
CA ARG A 82 -0.34 -9.60 -10.62
C ARG A 82 -0.63 -8.12 -10.86
N LEU A 83 0.41 -7.28 -10.75
CA LEU A 83 0.28 -5.82 -10.72
C LEU A 83 -0.36 -5.23 -11.99
N ASP A 84 -0.07 -5.77 -13.18
CA ASP A 84 -0.66 -5.30 -14.45
C ASP A 84 -2.17 -5.51 -14.49
N GLU A 85 -2.62 -6.65 -13.99
CA GLU A 85 -4.04 -7.00 -13.94
C GLU A 85 -4.75 -6.23 -12.83
N ALA A 86 -4.07 -6.00 -11.70
CA ALA A 86 -4.57 -5.17 -10.61
C ALA A 86 -4.79 -3.73 -11.08
N GLU A 87 -3.84 -3.16 -11.82
CA GLU A 87 -3.97 -1.82 -12.41
C GLU A 87 -5.19 -1.73 -13.33
N ALA A 88 -5.31 -2.65 -14.30
CA ALA A 88 -6.45 -2.68 -15.20
C ALA A 88 -7.79 -2.81 -14.44
N ALA A 89 -7.83 -3.65 -13.41
CA ALA A 89 -9.01 -3.85 -12.58
C ALA A 89 -9.36 -2.62 -11.73
N PHE A 90 -8.37 -1.90 -11.17
CA PHE A 90 -8.61 -0.64 -10.46
C PHE A 90 -9.12 0.44 -11.42
N THR A 91 -8.54 0.57 -12.62
CA THR A 91 -9.03 1.50 -13.64
C THR A 91 -10.49 1.21 -14.01
N GLU A 92 -10.83 -0.05 -14.24
CA GLU A 92 -12.20 -0.48 -14.51
C GLU A 92 -13.15 -0.13 -13.36
N ALA A 93 -12.75 -0.41 -12.12
CA ALA A 93 -13.55 -0.10 -10.92
C ALA A 93 -13.79 1.41 -10.77
N ILE A 94 -12.77 2.24 -11.05
CA ILE A 94 -12.88 3.71 -11.02
C ILE A 94 -13.86 4.19 -12.10
N ASP A 95 -13.75 3.67 -13.32
CA ASP A 95 -14.62 4.10 -14.44
C ASP A 95 -16.08 3.69 -14.26
N LYS A 96 -16.32 2.47 -13.75
CA LYS A 96 -17.68 2.01 -13.42
C LYS A 96 -18.22 2.75 -12.21
N GLY A 97 -17.43 2.87 -11.15
CA GLY A 97 -17.80 3.54 -9.91
C GLY A 97 -18.11 5.03 -10.11
N ARG A 98 -17.30 5.75 -10.88
CA ARG A 98 -17.56 7.15 -11.23
C ARG A 98 -18.92 7.33 -11.92
N ARG A 99 -19.26 6.47 -12.88
CA ARG A 99 -20.52 6.56 -13.63
C ARG A 99 -21.74 6.24 -12.75
N ALA A 100 -21.61 5.31 -11.82
CA ALA A 100 -22.72 4.83 -11.00
C ALA A 100 -22.92 5.62 -9.70
N LEU A 101 -21.83 6.06 -9.07
CA LEU A 101 -21.81 6.57 -7.69
C LEU A 101 -21.28 8.01 -7.59
N GLY A 102 -20.63 8.51 -8.65
CA GLY A 102 -19.95 9.80 -8.67
C GLY A 102 -18.50 9.74 -8.19
N ASP A 103 -17.73 10.78 -8.53
CA ASP A 103 -16.29 10.85 -8.29
C ASP A 103 -15.88 10.90 -6.82
N GLY A 104 -16.73 11.49 -5.97
CA GLY A 104 -16.49 11.62 -4.54
C GLY A 104 -16.93 10.44 -3.70
N HIS A 105 -17.45 9.36 -4.29
CA HIS A 105 -17.90 8.22 -3.50
C HIS A 105 -16.71 7.48 -2.85
N PRO A 106 -16.77 7.08 -1.56
CA PRO A 106 -15.65 6.48 -0.84
C PRO A 106 -14.96 5.32 -1.58
N VAL A 107 -15.75 4.41 -2.17
CA VAL A 107 -15.20 3.25 -2.93
C VAL A 107 -14.36 3.69 -4.14
N VAL A 108 -14.72 4.79 -4.81
CA VAL A 108 -14.00 5.31 -5.98
C VAL A 108 -12.70 5.96 -5.56
N VAL A 109 -12.75 6.76 -4.47
CA VAL A 109 -11.55 7.36 -3.87
C VAL A 109 -10.57 6.29 -3.40
N SER A 110 -11.07 5.24 -2.73
CA SER A 110 -10.27 4.10 -2.28
C SER A 110 -9.58 3.39 -3.44
N ALA A 111 -10.30 3.16 -4.54
CA ALA A 111 -9.75 2.54 -5.75
C ALA A 111 -8.62 3.38 -6.38
N ARG A 112 -8.78 4.72 -6.42
CA ARG A 112 -7.73 5.65 -6.90
C ARG A 112 -6.48 5.59 -6.03
N TYR A 113 -6.64 5.64 -4.71
CA TYR A 113 -5.52 5.55 -3.78
C TYR A 113 -4.73 4.25 -3.97
N ARG A 114 -5.43 3.13 -4.18
CA ARG A 114 -4.78 1.83 -4.45
C ARG A 114 -4.05 1.80 -5.80
N LEU A 115 -4.60 2.44 -6.83
CA LEU A 115 -3.93 2.59 -8.13
C LEU A 115 -2.65 3.43 -8.02
N ILE A 116 -2.69 4.54 -7.27
CA ILE A 116 -1.49 5.34 -6.93
C ILE A 116 -0.42 4.48 -6.28
N HIS A 117 -0.81 3.61 -5.35
CA HIS A 117 0.11 2.70 -4.68
C HIS A 117 0.76 1.71 -5.66
N ILE A 118 0.05 1.21 -6.67
CA ILE A 118 0.64 0.36 -7.72
C ILE A 118 1.69 1.13 -8.52
N HIS A 119 1.39 2.36 -8.94
CA HIS A 119 2.37 3.18 -9.67
C HIS A 119 3.62 3.47 -8.84
N ARG A 120 3.46 3.72 -7.53
CA ARG A 120 4.58 3.86 -6.58
C ARG A 120 5.42 2.59 -6.51
N LEU A 121 4.80 1.41 -6.38
CA LEU A 121 5.52 0.13 -6.32
C LEU A 121 6.34 -0.17 -7.59
N ARG A 122 5.96 0.41 -8.73
CA ARG A 122 6.71 0.30 -10.00
C ARG A 122 7.79 1.37 -10.18
N GLY A 123 7.97 2.27 -9.21
CA GLY A 123 8.94 3.37 -9.29
C GLY A 123 8.49 4.54 -10.18
N HIS A 124 7.22 4.61 -10.58
CA HIS A 124 6.67 5.75 -11.32
C HIS A 124 6.23 6.88 -10.37
N THR A 125 7.15 7.35 -9.53
CA THR A 125 6.85 8.27 -8.41
C THR A 125 6.19 9.57 -8.87
N ASP A 126 6.64 10.18 -9.96
CA ASP A 126 6.04 11.43 -10.49
C ASP A 126 4.58 11.24 -10.93
N VAL A 127 4.30 10.13 -11.60
CA VAL A 127 2.94 9.79 -12.06
C VAL A 127 2.04 9.50 -10.86
N ALA A 128 2.55 8.73 -9.89
CA ALA A 128 1.85 8.44 -8.65
C ALA A 128 1.52 9.72 -7.88
N LEU A 129 2.49 10.63 -7.75
CA LEU A 129 2.33 11.89 -7.02
C LEU A 129 1.30 12.82 -7.69
N ALA A 130 1.37 12.98 -9.02
CA ALA A 130 0.39 13.78 -9.75
C ALA A 130 -1.03 13.23 -9.58
N ALA A 131 -1.20 11.90 -9.69
CA ALA A 131 -2.48 11.24 -9.46
C ALA A 131 -2.95 11.37 -8.00
N ALA A 132 -2.04 11.29 -7.03
CA ALA A 132 -2.33 11.42 -5.61
C ALA A 132 -2.80 12.82 -5.22
N ARG A 133 -2.18 13.87 -5.75
CA ARG A 133 -2.64 15.25 -5.56
C ARG A 133 -4.06 15.45 -6.08
N ALA A 134 -4.34 14.95 -7.29
CA ALA A 134 -5.67 15.04 -7.88
C ALA A 134 -6.71 14.27 -7.04
N ALA A 135 -6.36 13.06 -6.58
CA ALA A 135 -7.22 12.25 -5.72
C ALA A 135 -7.49 12.92 -4.36
N LEU A 136 -6.48 13.52 -3.74
CA LEU A 136 -6.62 14.25 -2.48
C LEU A 136 -7.57 15.45 -2.64
N ALA A 137 -7.37 16.26 -3.68
CA ALA A 137 -8.22 17.42 -3.94
C ALA A 137 -9.70 17.04 -4.18
N GLU A 138 -9.95 15.88 -4.80
CA GLU A 138 -11.31 15.35 -4.96
C GLU A 138 -11.87 14.81 -3.65
N ALA A 139 -11.08 14.05 -2.89
CA ALA A 139 -11.49 13.49 -1.60
C ALA A 139 -11.82 14.60 -0.59
N ASP A 140 -11.02 15.67 -0.52
CA ASP A 140 -11.30 16.82 0.32
C ASP A 140 -12.64 17.49 -0.05
N ARG A 141 -12.96 17.59 -1.35
CA ARG A 141 -14.19 18.22 -1.83
C ARG A 141 -15.43 17.34 -1.64
N GLY A 142 -15.28 16.03 -1.86
CA GLY A 142 -16.39 15.07 -1.88
C GLY A 142 -16.68 14.43 -0.52
N LEU A 143 -15.63 14.02 0.19
CA LEU A 143 -15.72 13.29 1.46
C LEU A 143 -15.45 14.17 2.68
N GLY A 144 -14.73 15.27 2.47
CA GLY A 144 -14.28 16.15 3.54
C GLY A 144 -12.93 15.73 4.11
N ARG A 145 -12.30 16.70 4.78
CA ARG A 145 -10.89 16.68 5.21
C ARG A 145 -10.54 15.58 6.22
N THR A 146 -11.51 15.15 7.03
CA THR A 146 -11.34 14.19 8.14
C THR A 146 -11.86 12.79 7.83
N HIS A 147 -12.41 12.56 6.62
CA HIS A 147 -12.86 11.24 6.22
C HIS A 147 -11.66 10.29 6.05
N TYR A 148 -11.82 9.02 6.45
CA TYR A 148 -10.75 8.01 6.44
C TYR A 148 -9.98 7.95 5.11
N GLU A 149 -10.69 7.83 3.98
CA GLU A 149 -10.06 7.78 2.64
C GLU A 149 -9.30 9.06 2.28
N THR A 150 -9.77 10.22 2.75
CA THR A 150 -9.07 11.50 2.56
C THR A 150 -7.77 11.52 3.37
N LEU A 151 -7.81 11.06 4.63
CA LEU A 151 -6.64 11.02 5.50
C LEU A 151 -5.56 10.07 4.97
N ILE A 152 -5.95 8.88 4.52
CA ILE A 152 -5.02 7.90 3.91
C ILE A 152 -4.43 8.46 2.61
N THR A 153 -5.23 9.12 1.78
CA THR A 153 -4.73 9.75 0.54
C THR A 153 -3.74 10.87 0.86
N ALA A 154 -4.02 11.71 1.87
CA ALA A 154 -3.10 12.76 2.31
C ALA A 154 -1.76 12.19 2.81
N ALA A 155 -1.79 11.15 3.64
CA ALA A 155 -0.59 10.45 4.10
C ALA A 155 0.22 9.86 2.93
N GLY A 156 -0.47 9.37 1.89
CA GLY A 156 0.15 8.90 0.65
C GLY A 156 0.86 10.01 -0.11
N VAL A 157 0.23 11.18 -0.29
CA VAL A 157 0.86 12.34 -0.93
C VAL A 157 2.10 12.78 -0.16
N ILE A 158 2.02 12.90 1.17
CA ILE A 158 3.15 13.28 2.02
C ILE A 158 4.34 12.30 1.80
N THR A 159 4.06 11.00 1.76
CA THR A 159 5.07 9.97 1.51
C THR A 159 5.69 10.10 0.11
N LEU A 160 4.87 10.30 -0.91
CA LEU A 160 5.31 10.45 -2.30
C LEU A 160 6.14 11.72 -2.52
N LEU A 161 5.81 12.83 -1.84
CA LEU A 161 6.58 14.07 -1.88
C LEU A 161 8.02 13.84 -1.35
N LEU A 162 8.15 13.08 -0.27
CA LEU A 162 9.47 12.72 0.27
C LEU A 162 10.27 11.86 -0.70
N GLU A 163 9.63 10.86 -1.33
CA GLU A 163 10.26 10.00 -2.34
C GLU A 163 10.67 10.78 -3.60
N ALA A 164 9.87 11.77 -4.00
CA ALA A 164 10.17 12.67 -5.12
C ALA A 164 11.18 13.79 -4.75
N GLN A 165 11.67 13.83 -3.51
CA GLN A 165 12.54 14.87 -2.97
C GLN A 165 11.98 16.30 -3.08
N GLN A 166 10.65 16.43 -3.03
CA GLN A 166 9.96 17.72 -3.00
C GLN A 166 9.77 18.14 -1.54
N VAL A 167 10.88 18.53 -0.91
CA VAL A 167 10.98 18.72 0.55
C VAL A 167 10.09 19.87 1.04
N GLU A 168 10.06 21.00 0.35
CA GLU A 168 9.28 22.16 0.79
C GLU A 168 7.78 21.84 0.86
N GLU A 169 7.22 21.27 -0.20
CA GLU A 169 5.80 20.89 -0.21
C GLU A 169 5.51 19.72 0.75
N HIS A 170 6.45 18.80 0.93
CA HIS A 170 6.34 17.74 1.92
C HIS A 170 6.14 18.32 3.32
N GLU A 171 7.00 19.26 3.73
CA GLU A 171 6.94 19.90 5.04
C GLU A 171 5.64 20.69 5.20
N GLU A 172 5.26 21.50 4.22
CA GLU A 172 4.01 22.27 4.26
C GLU A 172 2.78 21.37 4.43
N LEU A 173 2.67 20.29 3.64
CA LEU A 173 1.52 19.39 3.70
C LEU A 173 1.52 18.54 4.97
N LEU A 174 2.68 18.10 5.44
CA LEU A 174 2.82 17.38 6.71
C LEU A 174 2.39 18.28 7.87
N GLU A 175 2.79 19.55 7.87
CA GLU A 175 2.39 20.52 8.87
C GLU A 175 0.88 20.78 8.87
N ASP A 176 0.28 20.94 7.68
CA ASP A 176 -1.15 21.18 7.52
C ASP A 176 -2.01 19.98 7.95
N ARG A 177 -1.62 18.76 7.57
CA ARG A 177 -2.52 17.58 7.67
C ARG A 177 -2.27 16.68 8.87
N LEU A 178 -1.13 16.78 9.56
CA LEU A 178 -0.76 15.80 10.58
C LEU A 178 -1.76 15.72 11.75
N ALA A 179 -2.30 16.85 12.20
CA ALA A 179 -3.29 16.87 13.28
C ALA A 179 -4.55 16.09 12.89
N ASP A 180 -5.11 16.35 11.71
CA ASP A 180 -6.29 15.64 11.20
C ASP A 180 -6.02 14.13 11.06
N ILE A 181 -4.82 13.78 10.58
CA ILE A 181 -4.40 12.39 10.39
C ILE A 181 -4.26 11.67 11.74
N ILE A 182 -3.69 12.32 12.77
CA ILE A 182 -3.59 11.78 14.13
C ILE A 182 -4.98 11.58 14.73
N GLU A 183 -5.86 12.58 14.62
CA GLU A 183 -7.21 12.52 15.20
C GLU A 183 -8.07 11.46 14.54
N GLY A 184 -8.02 11.34 13.21
CA GLY A 184 -8.88 10.42 12.48
C GLY A 184 -8.38 8.97 12.42
N LEU A 185 -7.06 8.73 12.36
CA LEU A 185 -6.50 7.38 12.31
C LEU A 185 -6.05 6.84 13.67
N GLY A 186 -5.82 7.75 14.63
CA GLY A 186 -5.28 7.42 15.94
C GLY A 186 -3.75 7.28 15.95
N PHE A 187 -3.13 7.67 17.07
CA PHE A 187 -1.68 7.68 17.22
C PHE A 187 -1.01 6.29 17.12
N SER A 188 -1.75 5.20 17.36
CA SER A 188 -1.24 3.84 17.23
C SER A 188 -1.09 3.38 15.77
N HIS A 189 -1.69 4.08 14.81
CA HIS A 189 -1.64 3.70 13.40
C HIS A 189 -0.18 3.80 12.89
N PRO A 190 0.38 2.75 12.24
CA PRO A 190 1.77 2.74 11.79
C PRO A 190 2.17 3.93 10.92
N LEU A 191 1.29 4.34 9.98
CA LEU A 191 1.52 5.54 9.16
C LEU A 191 1.64 6.81 9.99
N VAL A 192 0.76 7.00 10.99
CA VAL A 192 0.78 8.17 11.87
C VAL A 192 2.11 8.24 12.62
N ARG A 193 2.56 7.10 13.16
CA ARG A 193 3.84 7.02 13.88
C ARG A 193 5.03 7.35 12.98
N ALA A 194 5.02 6.88 11.74
CA ALA A 194 6.08 7.17 10.77
C ALA A 194 6.13 8.67 10.42
N LEU A 195 4.97 9.28 10.12
CA LEU A 195 4.88 10.71 9.82
C LEU A 195 5.27 11.59 11.01
N ALA A 196 4.80 11.26 12.22
CA ALA A 196 5.14 11.99 13.43
C ALA A 196 6.64 11.88 13.78
N ALA A 197 7.24 10.70 13.62
CA ALA A 197 8.68 10.51 13.82
C ALA A 197 9.50 11.29 12.79
N HIS A 198 9.06 11.29 11.52
CA HIS A 198 9.71 12.09 10.48
C HIS A 198 9.64 13.58 10.78
N ARG A 199 8.46 14.12 11.13
CA ARG A 199 8.30 15.51 11.57
C ARG A 199 9.23 15.87 12.73
N ALA A 200 9.29 15.03 13.76
CA ALA A 200 10.18 15.25 14.90
C ALA A 200 11.65 15.27 14.49
N SER A 201 12.05 14.44 13.52
CA SER A 201 13.42 14.44 13.00
C SER A 201 13.77 15.74 12.27
N LEU A 202 12.81 16.35 11.56
CA LEU A 202 12.99 17.66 10.92
C LEU A 202 13.20 18.74 11.98
N THR A 203 12.38 18.77 13.04
CA THR A 203 12.52 19.75 14.13
C THR A 203 13.85 19.60 14.89
N LEU A 204 14.30 18.37 15.14
CA LEU A 204 15.58 18.12 15.81
C LEU A 204 16.79 18.35 14.89
N GLY A 205 16.62 18.21 13.58
CA GLY A 205 17.63 18.49 12.56
C GLY A 205 17.77 19.98 12.22
N GLN A 206 16.79 20.81 12.58
CA GLN A 206 16.84 22.28 12.54
C GLN A 206 17.46 22.77 13.86
N PRO A 207 18.75 23.14 13.91
CA PRO A 207 19.43 23.46 15.16
C PRO A 207 19.10 24.89 15.58
N ASP A 208 17.84 25.17 15.92
CA ASP A 208 17.48 26.44 16.55
C ASP A 208 17.50 26.30 18.08
N TRP A 209 18.70 26.03 18.62
CA TRP A 209 18.97 26.08 20.07
C TRP A 209 19.21 27.52 20.56
N ARG A 210 18.65 28.54 19.89
CA ARG A 210 18.79 29.94 20.28
C ARG A 210 17.45 30.58 20.63
N ARG A 211 16.88 30.19 21.77
CA ARG A 211 16.13 31.11 22.64
C ARG A 211 16.46 30.85 24.11
#